data_AF-A0A0F7CGY5-F1
#
_entry.id   AF-A0A0F7CGY5-F1
#
_cell.length_a   1.000
_cell.length_b   1.000
_cell.length_c   1.000
_cell.angle_alpha   90.00
_cell.angle_beta   90.00
_cell.angle_gamma   90.00
#
_symmetry.space_group_name_H-M   'P 1'
#
loop_
_entity.id
_entity.type
_entity.pdbx_description
1 polymer ?
#
loop_
_entity_poly.entity_id
_entity_poly.type
_entity_poly.pdbx_seq_one_letter_code
_entity_poly.pdbx_strand_id
1 'polypeptide(L)'
;MNVLLVYAHPEPKSFNGALKDLAVAFLTDEGHQVKVSDLYAMNFKAAADRDDFLMLENPDFFMYQFEQGKATKTNTFAWTPARDEDARIRYLEDYKKRLQNLSAILSIPYHPISHYDEHHQLKMEYR
;
A
#
# COMPACT_ATOMS: atom_id res chain seq x y z
N MET A 1 -7.16 8.47 -12.73
CA MET A 1 -7.46 7.29 -11.87
C MET A 1 -7.00 7.57 -10.44
N ASN A 2 -7.38 6.77 -9.44
CA ASN A 2 -6.85 6.89 -8.07
C ASN A 2 -5.60 6.02 -7.92
N VAL A 3 -4.49 6.60 -7.46
CA VAL A 3 -3.22 5.91 -7.23
C VAL A 3 -2.79 6.08 -5.77
N LEU A 4 -2.44 4.97 -5.13
CA LEU A 4 -1.79 4.97 -3.81
C LEU A 4 -0.33 4.54 -3.98
N LEU A 5 0.59 5.43 -3.62
CA LEU A 5 2.02 5.14 -3.51
C LEU A 5 2.35 4.83 -2.06
N VAL A 6 2.87 3.64 -1.79
CA VAL A 6 3.40 3.27 -0.48
C VAL A 6 4.91 3.47 -0.52
N TYR A 7 5.40 4.43 0.27
CA TYR A 7 6.81 4.77 0.35
C TYR A 7 7.38 4.27 1.67
N ALA A 8 8.42 3.45 1.59
CA ALA A 8 8.99 2.74 2.73
C ALA A 8 10.51 2.92 2.78
N HIS A 9 10.98 4.17 2.92
CA HIS A 9 12.40 4.46 3.07
C HIS A 9 12.64 5.57 4.12
N PRO A 10 13.65 5.44 5.01
CA PRO A 10 13.84 6.38 6.12
C PRO A 10 14.37 7.76 5.71
N GLU A 11 15.13 7.83 4.62
CA GLU A 11 15.80 9.04 4.15
C GLU A 11 15.07 9.65 2.94
N PRO A 12 14.41 10.82 3.06
CA PRO A 12 13.67 11.46 1.97
C PRO A 12 14.53 11.89 0.78
N LYS A 13 15.82 12.17 0.97
CA LYS A 13 16.76 12.54 -0.11
C LYS A 13 17.44 11.34 -0.77
N SER A 14 17.05 10.13 -0.41
CA SER A 14 17.54 8.90 -1.04
C SER A 14 17.09 8.78 -2.50
N PHE A 15 17.70 7.84 -3.22
CA PHE A 15 17.24 7.45 -4.54
C PHE A 15 15.75 7.02 -4.55
N ASN A 16 15.31 6.27 -3.53
CA ASN A 16 13.90 5.89 -3.39
C ASN A 16 13.00 7.11 -3.15
N GLY A 17 13.47 8.10 -2.39
CA GLY A 17 12.77 9.36 -2.19
C GLY A 17 12.59 10.12 -3.51
N ALA A 18 13.66 10.22 -4.31
CA ALA A 18 13.62 10.84 -5.63
C ALA A 18 12.67 10.11 -6.60
N LEU A 19 12.67 8.76 -6.62
CA LEU A 19 11.73 7.99 -7.43
C LEU A 19 10.27 8.22 -7.02
N LYS A 20 10.00 8.28 -5.71
CA LYS A 20 8.66 8.60 -5.18
C LYS A 20 8.23 10.00 -5.61
N ASP A 21 9.10 11.01 -5.51
CA ASP A 21 8.77 12.38 -5.93
C ASP A 21 8.52 12.47 -7.43
N LEU A 22 9.35 11.81 -8.25
CA LEU A 22 9.17 11.73 -9.69
C LEU A 22 7.83 11.08 -10.07
N ALA A 23 7.51 9.94 -9.44
CA ALA A 23 6.25 9.23 -9.68
C ALA A 23 5.02 10.08 -9.31
N VAL A 24 5.07 10.77 -8.17
CA VAL A 24 3.97 11.69 -7.76
C VAL A 24 3.78 12.78 -8.80
N ALA A 25 4.86 13.43 -9.24
CA ALA A 25 4.80 14.51 -10.23
C ALA A 25 4.22 14.01 -11.56
N PHE A 26 4.79 12.93 -12.11
CA PHE A 26 4.38 12.37 -13.39
C PHE A 26 2.90 11.93 -13.40
N LEU A 27 2.48 11.15 -12.40
CA LEU A 27 1.11 10.64 -12.34
C LEU A 27 0.08 11.75 -12.11
N THR A 28 0.45 12.80 -11.38
CA THR A 28 -0.43 13.96 -11.19
C THR A 28 -0.57 14.75 -12.48
N ASP A 29 0.51 14.92 -13.26
CA ASP A 29 0.50 15.59 -14.57
C ASP A 29 -0.38 14.85 -15.58
N GLU A 30 -0.36 13.51 -15.55
CA GLU A 30 -1.27 12.63 -16.31
C GLU A 30 -2.73 12.62 -15.78
N GLY A 31 -3.08 13.54 -14.88
CA GLY A 31 -4.45 13.73 -14.37
C GLY A 31 -4.92 12.66 -13.38
N HIS A 32 -4.01 11.93 -12.73
CA HIS A 32 -4.38 10.99 -11.68
C HIS A 32 -4.46 11.64 -10.29
N GLN A 33 -5.32 11.10 -9.43
CA GLN A 33 -5.35 11.47 -8.01
C GLN A 33 -4.37 10.58 -7.26
N VAL A 34 -3.26 11.16 -6.83
CA VAL A 34 -2.19 10.43 -6.13
C VAL A 34 -2.27 10.67 -4.63
N LYS A 35 -2.21 9.61 -3.83
CA LYS A 35 -1.97 9.67 -2.38
C LYS A 35 -0.68 8.93 -2.06
N VAL A 36 0.07 9.44 -1.09
CA VAL A 36 1.30 8.81 -0.60
C VAL A 36 1.11 8.38 0.85
N SER A 37 1.38 7.11 1.13
CA SER A 37 1.57 6.59 2.49
C SER A 37 3.07 6.42 2.74
N ASP A 38 3.69 7.41 3.37
CA ASP A 38 5.08 7.35 3.82
C ASP A 38 5.16 6.59 5.14
N LEU A 39 5.51 5.31 5.09
CA LEU A 39 5.49 4.43 6.25
C LEU A 39 6.47 4.86 7.35
N TYR A 40 7.61 5.47 6.97
CA TYR A 40 8.59 5.94 7.95
C TYR A 40 8.13 7.23 8.60
N ALA A 41 7.64 8.20 7.83
CA ALA A 41 7.08 9.43 8.38
C ALA A 41 5.82 9.19 9.23
N MET A 42 5.02 8.17 8.88
CA MET A 42 3.85 7.74 9.63
C MET A 42 4.20 6.94 10.89
N ASN A 43 5.47 6.57 11.09
CA ASN A 43 5.91 5.64 12.13
C ASN A 43 5.05 4.34 12.14
N PHE A 44 4.85 3.77 10.95
CA PHE A 44 3.96 2.64 10.73
C PHE A 44 4.35 1.43 11.58
N LYS A 45 3.40 0.92 12.39
CA LYS A 45 3.58 -0.31 13.18
C LYS A 45 3.51 -1.53 12.26
N ALA A 46 4.66 -2.13 11.96
CA ALA A 46 4.74 -3.31 11.10
C ALA A 46 4.49 -4.63 11.84
N ALA A 47 4.72 -4.65 13.16
CA ALA A 47 4.46 -5.83 13.98
C ALA A 47 2.95 -6.04 14.13
N ALA A 48 2.50 -7.28 14.01
CA ALA A 48 1.12 -7.65 14.32
C ALA A 48 1.01 -8.03 15.79
N ASP A 49 0.11 -7.41 16.53
CA ASP A 49 -0.02 -7.61 17.98
C ASP A 49 -1.40 -7.22 18.52
N ARG A 50 -1.53 -7.15 19.85
CA ARG A 50 -2.78 -6.82 20.57
C ARG A 50 -3.30 -5.43 20.23
N ASP A 51 -2.43 -4.48 19.90
CA ASP A 51 -2.81 -3.11 19.59
C ASP A 51 -3.43 -2.97 18.19
N ASP A 52 -3.57 -4.07 17.43
CA ASP A 52 -4.38 -4.10 16.21
C ASP A 52 -5.89 -4.16 16.50
N PHE A 53 -6.27 -4.34 17.77
CA PHE A 53 -7.65 -4.55 18.21
C PHE A 53 -8.03 -3.58 19.34
N LEU A 54 -9.18 -2.92 19.21
CA LEU A 54 -9.79 -2.10 20.27
C LEU A 54 -10.37 -2.95 21.40
N MET A 55 -10.71 -4.21 21.10
CA MET A 55 -11.26 -5.16 22.06
C MET A 55 -10.73 -6.55 21.76
N LEU A 56 -10.25 -7.24 22.81
CA LEU A 56 -9.84 -8.63 22.72
C LEU A 56 -11.00 -9.58 23.11
N GLU A 57 -11.08 -10.73 22.47
CA GLU A 57 -11.91 -11.87 22.82
C GLU A 57 -11.42 -12.52 24.09
N ASN A 58 -10.10 -12.77 24.18
CA ASN A 58 -9.47 -13.29 25.38
C ASN A 58 -8.30 -12.38 25.82
N PRO A 59 -8.52 -11.50 26.83
CA PRO A 59 -7.46 -10.65 27.35
C PRO A 59 -6.26 -11.43 27.91
N ASP A 60 -6.50 -12.61 28.48
CA ASP A 60 -5.49 -13.40 29.18
C ASP A 60 -4.64 -14.25 28.23
N PHE A 61 -5.14 -14.59 27.04
CA PHE A 61 -4.42 -15.40 26.05
C PHE A 61 -4.66 -14.92 24.62
N PHE A 62 -3.65 -14.30 24.03
CA PHE A 62 -3.74 -13.71 22.69
C PHE A 62 -3.50 -14.74 21.59
N MET A 63 -4.50 -14.93 20.74
CA MET A 63 -4.39 -15.65 19.49
C MET A 63 -4.93 -14.80 18.36
N TYR A 64 -4.03 -14.26 17.54
CA TYR A 64 -4.34 -13.28 16.49
C TYR A 64 -5.54 -13.67 15.62
N GLN A 65 -5.64 -14.94 15.20
CA GLN A 65 -6.73 -15.43 14.35
C GLN A 65 -8.11 -15.32 15.00
N PHE A 66 -8.23 -15.61 16.31
CA PHE A 66 -9.51 -15.50 17.02
C PHE A 66 -9.89 -14.03 17.22
N GLU A 67 -8.89 -13.19 17.55
CA GLU A 67 -9.09 -11.75 17.70
C GLU A 67 -9.55 -11.09 16.40
N GLN A 68 -8.97 -11.48 15.25
CA GLN A 68 -9.48 -11.06 13.93
C GLN A 68 -10.91 -11.51 13.67
N GLY A 69 -11.25 -12.74 14.08
CA GLY A 69 -12.59 -13.29 13.98
C GLY A 69 -13.63 -12.47 14.74
N LYS A 70 -13.32 -12.08 15.98
CA LYS A 70 -14.16 -11.17 16.78
C LYS A 70 -14.20 -9.78 16.16
N ALA A 71 -13.06 -9.18 15.86
CA ALA A 71 -12.97 -7.81 15.36
C ALA A 71 -13.69 -7.59 14.02
N THR A 72 -13.73 -8.62 13.17
CA THR A 72 -14.51 -8.59 11.92
C THR A 72 -16.01 -8.53 12.18
N LYS A 73 -16.51 -9.21 13.21
CA LYS A 73 -17.95 -9.24 13.56
C LYS A 73 -18.39 -7.99 14.31
N THR A 74 -17.50 -7.39 15.08
CA THR A 74 -17.82 -6.27 16.00
C THR A 74 -17.26 -4.92 15.56
N ASN A 75 -16.52 -4.88 14.45
CA ASN A 75 -15.83 -3.70 13.94
C ASN A 75 -14.86 -3.06 14.95
N THR A 76 -14.02 -3.88 15.59
CA THR A 76 -13.11 -3.47 16.67
C THR A 76 -11.63 -3.55 16.30
N PHE A 77 -11.27 -3.35 15.03
CA PHE A 77 -9.87 -3.15 14.66
C PHE A 77 -9.41 -1.74 15.07
N ALA A 78 -8.26 -1.63 15.74
CA ALA A 78 -7.73 -0.36 16.25
C ALA A 78 -7.20 0.57 15.15
N TRP A 79 -6.68 0.00 14.07
CA TRP A 79 -6.26 0.74 12.90
C TRP A 79 -6.69 0.00 11.64
N THR A 80 -7.44 0.69 10.77
CA THR A 80 -7.63 0.25 9.40
C THR A 80 -7.44 1.45 8.47
N PRO A 81 -6.87 1.28 7.27
CA PRO A 81 -6.77 2.34 6.26
C PRO A 81 -8.12 2.98 5.90
N ALA A 82 -9.25 2.32 6.20
CA ALA A 82 -10.59 2.85 6.01
C ALA A 82 -11.22 3.23 7.36
N ARG A 83 -11.14 4.51 7.73
CA ARG A 83 -11.89 5.08 8.88
C ARG A 83 -13.36 5.38 8.56
N ASP A 84 -13.71 5.38 7.29
CA ASP A 84 -15.05 5.68 6.79
C ASP A 84 -15.67 4.41 6.20
N GLU A 85 -16.84 4.01 6.69
CA GLU A 85 -17.56 2.81 6.22
C GLU A 85 -17.84 2.91 4.73
N ASP A 86 -18.19 4.11 4.24
CA ASP A 86 -18.42 4.32 2.82
C ASP A 86 -17.12 4.17 2.02
N ALA A 87 -15.97 4.58 2.57
CA ALA A 87 -14.66 4.38 1.95
C ALA A 87 -14.28 2.90 1.91
N ARG A 88 -14.61 2.14 2.96
CA ARG A 88 -14.42 0.69 3.00
C ARG A 88 -15.28 0.00 1.94
N ILE A 89 -16.56 0.33 1.86
CA ILE A 89 -17.50 -0.22 0.87
C ILE A 89 -17.01 0.09 -0.55
N ARG A 90 -16.65 1.34 -0.84
CA ARG A 90 -16.09 1.74 -2.14
C ARG A 90 -14.82 0.96 -2.47
N TYR A 91 -13.89 0.84 -1.52
CA TYR A 91 -12.64 0.09 -1.70
C TYR A 91 -12.92 -1.38 -2.04
N LEU A 92 -13.82 -2.03 -1.31
CA LEU A 92 -14.15 -3.44 -1.52
C LEU A 92 -14.84 -3.67 -2.87
N GLU A 93 -15.75 -2.79 -3.27
CA GLU A 93 -16.41 -2.86 -4.59
C GLU A 93 -15.44 -2.63 -5.75
N ASP A 94 -14.53 -1.66 -5.62
CA ASP A 94 -13.50 -1.42 -6.62
C ASP A 94 -12.52 -2.59 -6.72
N TYR A 95 -12.14 -3.19 -5.58
CA TYR A 95 -11.30 -4.37 -5.54
C TYR A 95 -11.97 -5.57 -6.21
N LYS A 96 -13.26 -5.82 -5.94
CA LYS A 96 -14.05 -6.88 -6.59
C LYS A 96 -14.11 -6.69 -8.11
N LYS A 97 -14.41 -5.48 -8.59
CA LYS A 97 -14.42 -5.15 -10.03
C LYS A 97 -13.05 -5.39 -10.66
N ARG A 98 -11.97 -5.05 -9.95
CA ARG A 98 -10.60 -5.28 -10.43
C ARG A 98 -10.30 -6.78 -10.56
N LEU A 99 -10.64 -7.57 -9.55
CA LEU A 99 -10.45 -9.03 -9.59
C LEU A 99 -11.22 -9.70 -10.73
N GLN A 100 -12.44 -9.23 -11.01
CA GLN A 100 -13.23 -9.73 -12.13
C GLN A 100 -12.66 -9.39 -13.51
N ASN A 101 -11.81 -8.37 -13.60
CA ASN A 101 -11.19 -7.91 -14.83
C ASN A 101 -9.67 -8.19 -14.87
N LEU A 102 -9.16 -9.09 -14.02
CA LEU A 102 -7.72 -9.28 -13.84
C LEU A 102 -6.98 -9.60 -15.15
N SER A 103 -7.62 -10.36 -16.04
CA SER A 103 -7.08 -10.75 -17.35
C SER A 103 -6.96 -9.60 -18.35
N ALA A 104 -7.70 -8.50 -18.15
CA ALA A 104 -7.65 -7.31 -18.99
C ALA A 104 -6.69 -6.24 -18.45
N ILE A 105 -6.12 -6.44 -17.25
CA ILE A 105 -5.15 -5.50 -16.66
C ILE A 105 -3.80 -5.73 -17.33
N LEU A 106 -3.30 -4.69 -18.02
CA LEU A 106 -1.94 -4.70 -18.56
C LEU A 106 -0.93 -4.93 -17.44
N SER A 107 -0.04 -5.91 -17.63
CA SER A 107 1.10 -6.08 -16.74
C SER A 107 1.90 -4.79 -16.72
N ILE A 108 2.37 -4.39 -15.54
CA ILE A 108 3.39 -3.35 -15.44
C ILE A 108 4.61 -3.86 -16.23
N PRO A 109 5.06 -3.16 -17.28
CA PRO A 109 6.22 -3.59 -18.04
C PRO A 109 7.46 -3.35 -17.19
N TYR A 110 8.12 -4.44 -16.80
CA TYR A 110 9.45 -4.36 -16.19
C TYR A 110 10.49 -4.35 -17.31
N HIS A 111 11.52 -3.52 -17.16
CA HIS A 111 12.66 -3.60 -18.07
C HIS A 111 13.33 -4.98 -17.92
N PRO A 112 13.65 -5.69 -19.03
CA PRO A 112 14.44 -6.92 -18.96
C PRO A 112 15.85 -6.63 -18.45
N ILE A 113 16.53 -7.67 -17.96
CA ILE A 113 17.87 -7.54 -17.37
C ILE A 113 18.90 -6.92 -18.33
N SER A 114 18.70 -7.08 -19.65
CA SER A 114 19.52 -6.49 -20.70
C SER A 114 19.50 -4.96 -20.75
N HIS A 115 18.49 -4.32 -20.16
CA HIS A 115 18.36 -2.86 -20.09
C HIS A 115 19.15 -2.25 -18.92
N TYR A 116 19.70 -3.09 -18.04
CA TYR A 116 20.53 -2.64 -16.92
C TYR A 116 22.00 -2.80 -17.28
N ASP A 117 22.85 -1.91 -16.76
CA ASP A 117 24.29 -2.00 -16.86
C ASP A 117 24.89 -2.99 -15.84
N GLU A 118 26.21 -3.11 -15.85
CA GLU A 118 26.96 -3.98 -14.93
C GLU A 118 26.85 -3.56 -13.45
N HIS A 119 26.33 -2.37 -13.17
CA HIS A 119 26.03 -1.86 -11.84
C HIS A 119 24.56 -1.97 -11.47
N HIS A 120 23.77 -2.70 -12.26
CA HIS A 120 22.32 -2.85 -12.10
C HIS A 120 21.56 -1.52 -12.19
N GLN A 121 22.09 -0.52 -12.91
CA GLN A 121 21.37 0.72 -13.20
C GLN A 121 20.73 0.66 -14.58
N LEU A 122 19.54 1.22 -14.71
CA LEU A 122 18.86 1.35 -16.01
C LEU A 122 19.69 2.25 -16.93
N LYS A 123 20.07 1.73 -18.11
CA LYS A 123 20.87 2.48 -19.10
C LYS A 123 20.11 3.70 -19.59
N MET A 124 20.83 4.76 -19.95
CA MET A 124 20.25 6.08 -20.26
C MET A 124 19.22 6.04 -21.41
N GLU A 125 19.42 5.17 -22.39
CA GLU A 125 18.52 4.98 -23.53
C GLU A 125 17.17 4.32 -23.18
N TYR A 126 17.03 3.79 -21.96
CA TYR A 126 15.80 3.16 -21.46
C TYR A 126 15.15 3.91 -20.28
N ARG A 127 15.68 5.08 -19.92
CA ARG A 127 15.10 5.98 -18.91
C ARG A 127 14.04 6.89 -19.52
#